data_AF-A0A926SNT7-F1
#
_entry.id   AF-A0A926SNT7-F1
#
_cell.length_a   1.000
_cell.length_b   1.000
_cell.length_c   1.000
_cell.angle_alpha   90.00
_cell.angle_beta   90.00
_cell.angle_gamma   90.00
#
_symmetry.space_group_name_H-M   'P 1'
#
loop_
_entity.id
_entity.type
_entity.pdbx_description
1 polymer ?
#
loop_
_entity_poly.entity_id
_entity_poly.type
_entity_poly.pdbx_seq_one_letter_code
_entity_poly.pdbx_strand_id
1 'polypeptide(L)'
;MKNARVAEKQAQRSSHKESSSRLVWVEGIRVFAAVMVLLYHAQLLFTDYGYTPQPTGLIDNLGRIAYASDRLGPGILGKALSVPIWFGYQAVDLFILLSGFTTVLSLKGRPLEPVQFLRRRFTRVLFPYWTIAWCSYPILWLIGRLTNRYSPDPWNMFTGAVFPLLFEFDGEQLLATSGPWWFVPLILSFILIFPLLWKLLHRWGARRLLLVSLGLTIAYRTMAVYWFGGHPTYVVFETSHDWLPFVPFLARLSSFVVGMVLAQAFLQGRGVLFWRLRRVVLLSSMVYAIGWLCQFSRFGWIFADLLLPIGLAGLCYAICRWLQKSRLLEAAMGRLGRHTYSFFLIHNFVIDRTIHLSVGNSLPSYSRLLPLLVVGTLILSVLADYTTPLIQQLTMAFLRSVDHALIPASGQQQTWGFQVGDRVRYGDEGGWTILQVGRLLDGKRLYLCQSDYRSKTQWVTQQELELDKSSPGEKSHHNLSARSPTRGQM
;
A
#
# COMPACT_ATOMS: atom_id res chain seq x y z
N MET A 1 37.48 -31.82 -8.22
CA MET A 1 36.51 -31.30 -7.22
C MET A 1 36.74 -29.87 -6.74
N LYS A 2 37.99 -29.37 -6.61
CA LYS A 2 38.26 -27.98 -6.14
C LYS A 2 37.70 -26.89 -7.08
N ASN A 3 37.78 -27.08 -8.40
CA ASN A 3 37.31 -26.10 -9.39
C ASN A 3 35.77 -26.00 -9.47
N ALA A 4 35.05 -27.10 -9.21
CA ALA A 4 33.59 -27.10 -9.18
C ALA A 4 33.04 -26.30 -7.98
N ARG A 5 33.67 -26.41 -6.79
CA ARG A 5 33.29 -25.61 -5.62
C ARG A 5 33.59 -24.12 -5.76
N VAL A 6 34.60 -23.73 -6.55
CA VAL A 6 34.90 -22.31 -6.84
C VAL A 6 33.87 -21.74 -7.82
N ALA A 7 33.51 -22.48 -8.87
CA ALA A 7 32.47 -22.10 -9.80
C ALA A 7 31.09 -22.00 -9.12
N GLU A 8 30.75 -22.92 -8.22
CA GLU A 8 29.51 -22.91 -7.45
C GLU A 8 29.47 -21.75 -6.43
N LYS A 9 30.60 -21.44 -5.76
CA LYS A 9 30.71 -20.24 -4.92
C LYS A 9 30.68 -18.94 -5.72
N GLN A 10 31.19 -18.90 -6.95
CA GLN A 10 31.10 -17.73 -7.83
C GLN A 10 29.68 -17.56 -8.40
N ALA A 11 28.99 -18.65 -8.75
CA ALA A 11 27.60 -18.65 -9.19
C ALA A 11 26.61 -18.29 -8.06
N GLN A 12 26.87 -18.76 -6.83
CA GLN A 12 26.09 -18.33 -5.65
C GLN A 12 26.41 -16.89 -5.23
N ARG A 13 27.65 -16.41 -5.42
CA ARG A 13 28.00 -15.00 -5.20
C ARG A 13 27.46 -14.06 -6.28
N SER A 14 27.29 -14.51 -7.53
CA SER A 14 26.66 -13.71 -8.59
C SER A 14 25.13 -13.69 -8.46
N SER A 15 24.50 -14.81 -8.07
CA SER A 15 23.04 -14.85 -7.88
C SER A 15 22.57 -14.03 -6.67
N HIS A 16 23.39 -13.88 -5.63
CA HIS A 16 23.10 -12.99 -4.50
C HIS A 16 23.35 -11.50 -4.80
N LYS A 17 24.14 -11.17 -5.83
CA LYS A 17 24.47 -9.78 -6.20
C LYS A 17 23.54 -9.19 -7.27
N GLU A 18 22.69 -10.02 -7.88
CA GLU A 18 21.46 -9.59 -8.55
C GLU A 18 20.32 -9.30 -7.55
N SER A 19 20.66 -8.85 -6.34
CA SER A 19 19.69 -8.08 -5.56
C SER A 19 19.22 -6.97 -6.48
N SER A 20 17.98 -7.06 -6.95
CA SER A 20 17.40 -6.20 -7.96
C SER A 20 17.87 -4.77 -7.67
N SER A 21 18.74 -4.23 -8.51
CA SER A 21 19.25 -2.87 -8.37
C SER A 21 18.02 -1.98 -8.25
N ARG A 22 17.67 -1.63 -7.00
CA ARG A 22 16.52 -0.77 -6.73
C ARG A 22 16.91 0.52 -7.39
N LEU A 23 16.05 1.02 -8.28
CA LEU A 23 16.32 2.25 -9.00
C LEU A 23 16.37 3.37 -7.96
N VAL A 24 17.57 3.72 -7.48
CA VAL A 24 17.75 4.61 -6.33
C VAL A 24 17.11 5.98 -6.59
N TRP A 25 16.99 6.39 -7.85
CA TRP A 25 16.38 7.66 -8.23
C TRP A 25 14.86 7.61 -8.03
N VAL A 26 14.22 6.45 -8.21
CA VAL A 26 12.79 6.27 -7.90
C VAL A 26 12.57 6.46 -6.40
N GLU A 27 13.46 5.88 -5.59
CA GLU A 27 13.43 6.04 -4.14
C GLU A 27 13.68 7.50 -3.72
N GLY A 28 14.61 8.20 -4.39
CA GLY A 28 14.84 9.63 -4.22
C GLY A 28 13.60 10.49 -4.53
N ILE A 29 12.89 10.22 -5.63
CA ILE A 29 11.64 10.92 -5.97
C ILE A 29 10.58 10.68 -4.90
N ARG A 30 10.45 9.46 -4.36
CA ARG A 30 9.50 9.16 -3.27
C ARG A 30 9.84 9.90 -1.98
N VAL A 31 11.12 9.98 -1.62
CA VAL A 31 11.57 10.74 -0.43
C VAL A 31 11.24 12.21 -0.61
N PHE A 32 11.57 12.79 -1.77
CA PHE A 32 11.22 14.16 -2.09
C PHE A 32 9.72 14.39 -2.00
N ALA A 33 8.92 13.51 -2.61
CA ALA A 33 7.47 13.63 -2.61
C ALA A 33 6.89 13.57 -1.18
N ALA A 34 7.36 12.62 -0.35
CA ALA A 34 6.91 12.47 1.02
C ALA A 34 7.22 13.71 1.88
N VAL A 35 8.43 14.26 1.76
CA VAL A 35 8.84 15.47 2.49
C VAL A 35 8.04 16.68 2.02
N MET A 36 7.84 16.86 0.70
CA MET A 36 7.05 17.97 0.17
C MET A 36 5.60 17.93 0.67
N VAL A 37 4.99 16.75 0.75
CA VAL A 37 3.64 16.58 1.29
C VAL A 37 3.58 16.93 2.78
N LEU A 38 4.58 16.54 3.58
CA LEU A 38 4.68 16.93 4.99
C LEU A 38 4.79 18.45 5.13
N LEU A 39 5.72 19.08 4.41
CA LEU A 39 5.91 20.53 4.48
C LEU A 39 4.64 21.28 4.07
N TYR A 40 3.94 20.78 3.04
CA TYR A 40 2.67 21.35 2.60
C TYR A 40 1.60 21.33 3.69
N HIS A 41 1.37 20.18 4.33
CA HIS A 41 0.38 20.09 5.41
C HIS A 41 0.79 20.89 6.63
N ALA A 42 2.08 20.93 6.97
CA ALA A 42 2.58 21.76 8.07
C ALA A 42 2.32 23.24 7.82
N GLN A 43 2.56 23.71 6.59
CA GLN A 43 2.30 25.09 6.21
C GLN A 43 0.81 25.42 6.13
N LEU A 44 -0.01 24.51 5.58
CA LEU A 44 -1.47 24.68 5.58
C LEU A 44 -2.02 24.81 7.00
N LEU A 45 -1.71 23.86 7.88
CA LEU A 45 -2.25 23.86 9.24
C LEU A 45 -1.75 25.06 10.06
N PHE A 46 -0.47 25.43 9.92
CA PHE A 46 0.06 26.60 10.62
C PHE A 46 -0.56 27.93 10.16
N THR A 47 -1.01 28.01 8.91
CA THR A 47 -1.56 29.24 8.34
C THR A 47 -3.09 29.26 8.31
N ASP A 48 -3.73 28.28 8.95
CA ASP A 48 -5.18 28.05 8.91
C ASP A 48 -5.70 27.94 7.46
N TYR A 49 -5.05 27.09 6.67
CA TYR A 49 -5.33 26.84 5.27
C TYR A 49 -5.27 28.12 4.41
N GLY A 50 -4.27 28.97 4.68
CA GLY A 50 -4.19 30.32 4.11
C GLY A 50 -4.10 30.40 2.58
N TYR A 51 -3.75 29.31 1.89
CA TYR A 51 -3.77 29.26 0.44
C TYR A 51 -4.05 27.87 -0.14
N THR A 52 -4.96 27.83 -1.09
CA THR A 52 -5.16 26.73 -2.05
C THR A 52 -5.33 27.34 -3.45
N PRO A 53 -4.83 26.69 -4.52
CA PRO A 53 -5.00 27.22 -5.88
C PRO A 53 -6.47 27.36 -6.27
N GLN A 54 -6.85 28.54 -6.72
CA GLN A 54 -8.21 28.87 -7.15
C GLN A 54 -8.28 29.15 -8.66
N PRO A 55 -9.42 28.93 -9.33
CA PRO A 55 -9.55 29.15 -10.77
C PRO A 55 -9.84 30.63 -11.09
N THR A 56 -9.22 31.54 -10.33
CA THR A 56 -9.44 33.00 -10.36
C THR A 56 -8.37 33.75 -11.15
N GLY A 57 -7.49 33.02 -11.84
CA GLY A 57 -6.39 33.59 -12.61
C GLY A 57 -5.09 33.73 -11.82
N LEU A 58 -3.99 33.93 -12.55
CA LEU A 58 -2.63 33.95 -12.00
C LEU A 58 -2.42 35.08 -10.98
N ILE A 59 -2.86 36.30 -11.31
CA ILE A 59 -2.60 37.49 -10.49
C ILE A 59 -3.27 37.37 -9.12
N ASP A 60 -4.54 36.94 -9.07
CA ASP A 60 -5.27 36.73 -7.81
C ASP A 60 -4.58 35.67 -6.95
N ASN A 61 -4.19 34.53 -7.54
CA ASN A 61 -3.47 33.49 -6.82
C ASN A 61 -2.12 33.95 -6.28
N LEU A 62 -1.35 34.74 -7.04
CA LEU A 62 -0.10 35.33 -6.57
C LEU A 62 -0.34 36.29 -5.39
N GLY A 63 -1.41 37.09 -5.43
CA GLY A 63 -1.83 37.93 -4.32
C GLY A 63 -2.16 37.13 -3.06
N ARG A 64 -2.92 36.02 -3.20
CA ARG A 64 -3.24 35.12 -2.09
C ARG A 64 -2.00 34.42 -1.52
N ILE A 65 -1.08 33.97 -2.37
CA ILE A 65 0.20 33.38 -1.94
C ILE A 65 1.02 34.41 -1.16
N ALA A 66 1.11 35.65 -1.65
CA ALA A 66 1.81 36.72 -0.96
C ALA A 66 1.21 36.97 0.43
N TYR A 67 -0.11 37.14 0.50
CA TYR A 67 -0.85 37.33 1.76
C TYR A 67 -0.65 36.15 2.73
N ALA A 68 -0.76 34.91 2.26
CA ALA A 68 -0.54 33.73 3.08
C ALA A 68 0.91 33.60 3.55
N SER A 69 1.87 34.02 2.73
CA SER A 69 3.30 33.99 3.06
C SER A 69 3.70 35.10 4.03
N ASP A 70 2.95 36.21 4.10
CA ASP A 70 3.16 37.24 5.13
C ASP A 70 2.96 36.70 6.55
N ARG A 71 2.08 35.69 6.73
CA ARG A 71 1.89 34.99 8.01
C ARG A 71 3.12 34.16 8.43
N LEU A 72 4.02 33.86 7.51
CA LEU A 72 5.26 33.13 7.76
C LEU A 72 6.45 34.05 8.12
N GLY A 73 6.20 35.35 8.28
CA GLY A 73 7.16 36.35 8.74
C GLY A 73 7.66 37.30 7.67
N PRO A 74 8.38 38.38 8.06
CA PRO A 74 8.74 39.47 7.15
C PRO A 74 9.92 39.15 6.22
N GLY A 75 10.68 38.09 6.48
CA GLY A 75 11.90 37.77 5.74
C GLY A 75 11.63 37.35 4.29
N ILE A 76 12.20 38.07 3.32
CA ILE A 76 12.07 37.80 1.88
C ILE A 76 12.48 36.35 1.54
N LEU A 77 13.57 35.87 2.15
CA LEU A 77 14.04 34.50 1.94
C LEU A 77 13.03 33.46 2.44
N GLY A 78 12.40 33.69 3.60
CA GLY A 78 11.37 32.79 4.15
C GLY A 78 10.15 32.71 3.23
N LYS A 79 9.70 33.86 2.71
CA LYS A 79 8.62 33.93 1.73
C LYS A 79 8.99 33.22 0.42
N ALA A 80 10.20 33.42 -0.09
CA ALA A 80 10.64 32.74 -1.31
C ALA A 80 10.69 31.21 -1.14
N LEU A 81 11.12 30.73 0.04
CA LEU A 81 11.18 29.31 0.35
C LEU A 81 9.80 28.68 0.64
N SER A 82 8.79 29.47 1.03
CA SER A 82 7.43 28.97 1.26
C SER A 82 6.63 28.76 -0.04
N VAL A 83 6.96 29.47 -1.12
CA VAL A 83 6.24 29.37 -2.40
C VAL A 83 6.18 27.93 -2.93
N PRO A 84 7.29 27.18 -3.04
CA PRO A 84 7.24 25.80 -3.51
C PRO A 84 6.43 24.89 -2.57
N ILE A 85 6.39 25.20 -1.27
CA ILE A 85 5.69 24.40 -0.26
C ILE A 85 4.18 24.47 -0.47
N TRP A 86 3.62 25.61 -0.88
CA TRP A 86 2.19 25.76 -1.23
C TRP A 86 1.71 24.80 -2.32
N PHE A 87 2.63 24.32 -3.17
CA PHE A 87 2.34 23.38 -4.24
C PHE A 87 2.71 21.94 -3.89
N GLY A 88 3.06 21.65 -2.62
CA GLY A 88 3.48 20.30 -2.21
C GLY A 88 2.38 19.24 -2.34
N TYR A 89 1.10 19.59 -2.46
CA TYR A 89 0.04 18.63 -2.80
C TYR A 89 0.28 17.92 -4.15
N GLN A 90 0.97 18.57 -5.09
CA GLN A 90 1.31 18.01 -6.40
C GLN A 90 2.25 16.80 -6.29
N ALA A 91 3.00 16.69 -5.19
CA ALA A 91 3.86 15.55 -4.94
C ALA A 91 3.07 14.25 -4.70
N VAL A 92 1.79 14.32 -4.33
CA VAL A 92 0.94 13.12 -4.22
C VAL A 92 0.81 12.42 -5.58
N ASP A 93 0.71 13.19 -6.66
CA ASP A 93 0.60 12.63 -8.01
C ASP A 93 1.87 11.92 -8.49
N LEU A 94 3.03 12.29 -7.93
CA LEU A 94 4.27 11.55 -8.16
C LEU A 94 4.14 10.11 -7.63
N PHE A 95 3.50 9.89 -6.48
CA PHE A 95 3.29 8.54 -5.97
C PHE A 95 2.39 7.71 -6.91
N ILE A 96 1.37 8.31 -7.51
CA ILE A 96 0.47 7.64 -8.46
C ILE A 96 1.25 7.23 -9.72
N LEU A 97 1.98 8.18 -10.33
CA LEU A 97 2.80 7.92 -11.52
C LEU A 97 3.87 6.86 -11.22
N LEU A 98 4.58 6.98 -10.09
CA LEU A 98 5.60 6.00 -9.69
C LEU A 98 4.99 4.64 -9.35
N SER A 99 3.76 4.59 -8.87
CA SER A 99 3.05 3.32 -8.64
C SER A 99 2.83 2.57 -9.94
N GLY A 100 2.31 3.25 -10.99
CA GLY A 100 2.18 2.64 -12.32
C GLY A 100 3.53 2.17 -12.87
N PHE A 101 4.56 3.01 -12.74
CA PHE A 101 5.93 2.70 -13.18
C PHE A 101 6.50 1.46 -12.48
N THR A 102 6.51 1.46 -11.15
CA THR A 102 7.12 0.37 -10.37
C THR A 102 6.29 -0.91 -10.38
N THR A 103 4.99 -0.84 -10.68
CA THR A 103 4.14 -2.02 -10.83
C THR A 103 4.47 -2.77 -12.11
N VAL A 104 4.63 -2.09 -13.25
CA VAL A 104 5.13 -2.71 -14.49
C VAL A 104 6.54 -3.28 -14.30
N LEU A 105 7.45 -2.51 -13.68
CA LEU A 105 8.81 -3.00 -13.42
C LEU A 105 8.85 -4.22 -12.51
N SER A 106 7.87 -4.41 -11.62
CA SER A 106 7.85 -5.58 -10.74
C SER A 106 7.56 -6.89 -11.45
N LEU A 107 6.96 -6.84 -12.64
CA LEU A 107 6.70 -8.03 -13.44
C LEU A 107 7.97 -8.50 -14.17
N LYS A 108 8.90 -7.61 -14.54
CA LYS A 108 10.18 -7.97 -15.21
C LYS A 108 10.06 -9.05 -16.32
N GLY A 109 8.99 -8.99 -17.12
CA GLY A 109 8.74 -9.98 -18.18
C GLY A 109 8.15 -11.32 -17.72
N ARG A 110 7.82 -11.48 -16.44
CA ARG A 110 7.06 -12.62 -15.92
C ARG A 110 5.58 -12.49 -16.29
N PRO A 111 4.88 -13.61 -16.52
CA PRO A 111 3.44 -13.59 -16.70
C PRO A 111 2.75 -13.05 -15.45
N LEU A 112 1.64 -12.33 -15.65
CA LEU A 112 0.84 -11.82 -14.55
C LEU A 112 -0.10 -12.92 -14.06
N GLU A 113 0.11 -13.38 -12.82
CA GLU A 113 -0.85 -14.19 -12.08
C GLU A 113 -1.74 -13.26 -11.23
N PRO A 114 -3.00 -12.99 -11.62
CA PRO A 114 -3.79 -11.91 -10.99
C PRO A 114 -3.97 -12.09 -9.49
N VAL A 115 -4.34 -13.30 -9.03
CA VAL A 115 -4.60 -13.56 -7.61
C VAL A 115 -3.33 -13.39 -6.77
N GLN A 116 -2.21 -13.96 -7.22
CA GLN A 116 -0.93 -13.86 -6.51
C GLN A 116 -0.41 -12.42 -6.50
N PHE A 117 -0.56 -11.70 -7.62
CA PHE A 117 -0.23 -10.28 -7.73
C PHE A 117 -1.05 -9.44 -6.75
N LEU A 118 -2.37 -9.58 -6.78
CA LEU A 118 -3.28 -8.85 -5.91
C LEU A 118 -2.94 -9.11 -4.45
N ARG A 119 -2.85 -10.38 -4.03
CA ARG A 119 -2.50 -10.76 -2.66
C ARG A 119 -1.20 -10.11 -2.20
N ARG A 120 -0.12 -10.18 -3.00
CA ARG A 120 1.18 -9.58 -2.65
C ARG A 120 1.12 -8.06 -2.56
N ARG A 121 0.34 -7.40 -3.42
CA ARG A 121 0.24 -5.94 -3.45
C ARG A 121 -0.67 -5.40 -2.35
N PHE A 122 -1.82 -6.03 -2.13
CA PHE A 122 -2.72 -5.72 -1.03
C PHE A 122 -2.01 -5.82 0.31
N THR A 123 -1.37 -6.95 0.59
CA THR A 123 -0.63 -7.14 1.86
C THR A 123 0.46 -6.10 2.06
N ARG A 124 1.19 -5.73 1.00
CA ARG A 124 2.24 -4.69 1.07
C ARG A 124 1.71 -3.29 1.40
N VAL A 125 0.46 -2.98 1.05
CA VAL A 125 -0.17 -1.67 1.30
C VAL A 125 -0.95 -1.69 2.61
N LEU A 126 -1.79 -2.71 2.82
CA LEU A 126 -2.71 -2.82 3.94
C LEU A 126 -2.01 -3.08 5.28
N PHE A 127 -0.95 -3.89 5.33
CA PHE A 127 -0.30 -4.17 6.62
C PHE A 127 0.40 -2.95 7.24
N PRO A 128 1.20 -2.16 6.49
CA PRO A 128 1.72 -0.91 7.05
C PRO A 128 0.62 0.07 7.43
N TYR A 129 -0.46 0.14 6.62
CA TYR A 129 -1.63 0.94 6.93
C TYR A 129 -2.27 0.54 8.27
N TRP A 130 -2.63 -0.73 8.46
CA TRP A 130 -3.22 -1.23 9.69
C TRP A 130 -2.27 -1.12 10.88
N THR A 131 -0.97 -1.34 10.67
CA THR A 131 0.05 -1.12 11.71
C THR A 131 -0.01 0.30 12.23
N ILE A 132 -0.02 1.27 11.33
CA ILE A 132 -0.07 2.68 11.71
C ILE A 132 -1.41 2.99 12.36
N ALA A 133 -2.54 2.56 11.79
CA ALA A 133 -3.86 2.82 12.36
C ALA A 133 -4.05 2.23 13.76
N TRP A 134 -3.72 0.96 13.95
CA TRP A 134 -3.86 0.28 15.25
C TRP A 134 -2.89 0.81 16.30
N CYS A 135 -1.71 1.28 15.92
CA CYS A 135 -0.78 1.92 16.85
C CYS A 135 -1.12 3.38 17.13
N SER A 136 -1.55 4.15 16.13
CA SER A 136 -1.77 5.60 16.27
C SER A 136 -3.09 5.92 16.97
N TYR A 137 -4.18 5.22 16.65
CA TYR A 137 -5.50 5.55 17.18
C TYR A 137 -5.62 5.49 18.71
N PRO A 138 -5.13 4.45 19.41
CA PRO A 138 -5.16 4.45 20.88
C PRO A 138 -4.35 5.59 21.48
N ILE A 139 -3.19 5.92 20.88
CA ILE A 139 -2.33 7.01 21.33
C ILE A 139 -3.02 8.36 21.12
N LEU A 140 -3.62 8.58 19.94
CA LEU A 140 -4.34 9.81 19.62
C LEU A 140 -5.58 9.99 20.50
N TRP A 141 -6.31 8.90 20.76
CA TRP A 141 -7.44 8.89 21.68
C TRP A 141 -7.00 9.25 23.10
N LEU A 142 -5.91 8.64 23.60
CA LEU A 142 -5.36 8.94 24.92
C LEU A 142 -4.92 10.41 25.04
N ILE A 143 -4.14 10.92 24.07
CA ILE A 143 -3.74 12.33 24.03
C ILE A 143 -4.98 13.23 23.99
N GLY A 144 -5.96 12.86 23.17
CA GLY A 144 -7.23 13.56 23.03
C GLY A 144 -8.00 13.70 24.34
N ARG A 145 -8.10 12.59 25.08
CA ARG A 145 -8.70 12.53 26.42
C ARG A 145 -7.92 13.33 27.44
N LEU A 146 -6.59 13.21 27.46
CA LEU A 146 -5.74 13.92 28.43
C LEU A 146 -5.71 15.45 28.20
N THR A 147 -5.86 15.89 26.95
CA THR A 147 -5.82 17.31 26.58
C THR A 147 -7.20 17.98 26.56
N ASN A 148 -8.29 17.20 26.64
CA ASN A 148 -9.68 17.67 26.49
C ASN A 148 -9.94 18.50 25.21
N ARG A 149 -9.10 18.38 24.18
CA ARG A 149 -9.24 19.16 22.94
C ARG A 149 -9.94 18.40 21.83
N TYR A 150 -9.80 17.07 21.79
CA TYR A 150 -10.25 16.29 20.65
C TYR A 150 -10.36 14.81 21.01
N SER A 151 -11.57 14.24 21.05
CA SER A 151 -11.77 12.79 21.16
C SER A 151 -12.49 12.32 19.91
N PRO A 152 -11.80 11.68 18.95
CA PRO A 152 -12.46 11.11 17.78
C PRO A 152 -13.51 10.11 18.24
N ASP A 153 -14.61 10.05 17.51
CA ASP A 153 -15.63 9.05 17.73
C ASP A 153 -15.02 7.64 17.56
N PRO A 154 -15.18 6.74 18.54
CA PRO A 154 -14.59 5.40 18.48
C PRO A 154 -15.08 4.58 17.29
N TRP A 155 -16.31 4.82 16.81
CA TRP A 155 -16.85 4.13 15.65
C TRP A 155 -16.14 4.60 14.37
N ASN A 156 -15.95 5.90 14.18
CA ASN A 156 -15.18 6.45 13.05
C ASN A 156 -13.72 5.97 13.06
N MET A 157 -13.10 5.82 14.24
CA MET A 157 -11.78 5.18 14.35
C MET A 157 -11.84 3.71 13.93
N PHE A 158 -12.82 2.96 14.41
CA PHE A 158 -12.96 1.55 14.08
C PHE A 158 -13.21 1.32 12.58
N THR A 159 -14.18 2.03 12.00
CA THR A 159 -14.50 1.93 10.57
C THR A 159 -13.28 2.28 9.73
N GLY A 160 -12.55 3.33 10.12
CA GLY A 160 -11.31 3.70 9.47
C GLY A 160 -10.25 2.60 9.55
N ALA A 161 -9.94 2.11 10.74
CA ALA A 161 -8.92 1.08 10.92
C ALA A 161 -9.23 -0.22 10.17
N VAL A 162 -10.50 -0.59 10.04
CA VAL A 162 -10.91 -1.90 9.50
C VAL A 162 -11.21 -1.82 8.00
N PHE A 163 -11.81 -0.74 7.52
CA PHE A 163 -12.36 -0.65 6.17
C PHE A 163 -11.73 0.49 5.36
N PRO A 164 -10.46 0.36 4.92
CA PRO A 164 -9.78 1.42 4.19
C PRO A 164 -10.47 1.80 2.87
N LEU A 165 -11.28 0.90 2.30
CA LEU A 165 -12.07 1.15 1.09
C LEU A 165 -13.34 1.99 1.34
N LEU A 166 -13.79 2.13 2.60
CA LEU A 166 -14.98 2.92 2.94
C LEU A 166 -14.67 4.41 3.10
N PHE A 167 -13.39 4.80 3.24
CA PHE A 167 -12.96 6.21 3.37
C PHE A 167 -13.33 7.13 2.21
N GLU A 168 -13.54 6.59 1.01
CA GLU A 168 -13.95 7.40 -0.15
C GLU A 168 -15.42 7.80 -0.11
N PHE A 169 -16.23 7.25 0.81
CA PHE A 169 -17.67 7.45 0.80
C PHE A 169 -18.18 8.39 1.90
N ASP A 170 -17.31 8.92 2.75
CA ASP A 170 -17.73 9.86 3.81
C ASP A 170 -16.59 10.83 4.12
N GLY A 171 -16.79 12.09 3.74
CA GLY A 171 -15.83 13.16 3.92
C GLY A 171 -15.54 13.49 5.38
N GLU A 172 -16.55 13.43 6.25
CA GLU A 172 -16.39 13.64 7.69
C GLU A 172 -15.53 12.54 8.31
N GLN A 173 -15.75 11.26 7.96
CA GLN A 173 -14.92 10.15 8.47
C GLN A 173 -13.46 10.27 8.03
N LEU A 174 -13.22 10.71 6.80
CA LEU A 174 -11.88 10.95 6.28
C LEU A 174 -11.15 12.06 7.06
N LEU A 175 -11.82 13.19 7.29
CA LEU A 175 -11.26 14.32 8.02
C LEU A 175 -11.08 14.04 9.51
N ALA A 176 -11.99 13.26 10.12
CA ALA A 176 -11.96 12.90 11.54
C ALA A 176 -10.86 11.89 11.91
N THR A 177 -10.15 11.31 10.93
CA THR A 177 -9.10 10.32 11.18
C THR A 177 -7.76 10.87 10.74
N SER A 178 -7.56 10.97 9.42
CA SER A 178 -6.37 11.56 8.82
C SER A 178 -6.67 11.83 7.35
N GLY A 179 -6.85 13.11 7.01
CA GLY A 179 -7.16 13.55 5.64
C GLY A 179 -6.36 12.82 4.56
N PRO A 180 -5.02 12.73 4.61
CA PRO A 180 -4.21 12.08 3.57
C PRO A 180 -4.44 10.58 3.34
N TRP A 181 -5.23 9.91 4.18
CA TRP A 181 -5.50 8.48 4.05
C TRP A 181 -6.44 8.13 2.88
N TRP A 182 -7.09 9.12 2.25
CA TRP A 182 -7.83 8.92 0.99
C TRP A 182 -6.94 8.32 -0.12
N PHE A 183 -5.63 8.48 -0.02
CA PHE A 183 -4.68 7.86 -0.96
C PHE A 183 -4.68 6.33 -0.89
N VAL A 184 -5.06 5.73 0.25
CA VAL A 184 -5.11 4.28 0.42
C VAL A 184 -6.17 3.63 -0.49
N PRO A 185 -7.47 3.96 -0.40
CA PRO A 185 -8.46 3.40 -1.31
C PRO A 185 -8.17 3.72 -2.79
N LEU A 186 -7.60 4.89 -3.09
CA LEU A 186 -7.11 5.22 -4.44
C LEU A 186 -6.07 4.21 -4.93
N ILE A 187 -5.02 3.92 -4.14
CA ILE A 187 -3.97 2.99 -4.57
C ILE A 187 -4.48 1.54 -4.64
N LEU A 188 -5.42 1.17 -3.77
CA LEU A 188 -6.09 -0.13 -3.82
C LEU A 188 -6.92 -0.29 -5.10
N SER A 189 -7.63 0.77 -5.52
CA SER A 189 -8.36 0.80 -6.79
C SER A 189 -7.43 0.60 -7.99
N PHE A 190 -6.23 1.22 -7.97
CA PHE A 190 -5.23 0.97 -9.00
C PHE A 190 -4.68 -0.46 -8.98
N ILE A 191 -4.49 -1.06 -7.80
CA ILE A 191 -4.07 -2.46 -7.67
C ILE A 191 -5.12 -3.40 -8.28
N LEU A 192 -6.41 -3.14 -8.03
CA LEU A 192 -7.53 -3.93 -8.55
C LEU A 192 -7.66 -3.86 -10.07
N ILE A 193 -7.55 -2.66 -10.65
CA ILE A 193 -7.70 -2.47 -12.10
C ILE A 193 -6.42 -2.84 -12.88
N PHE A 194 -5.27 -2.91 -12.21
CA PHE A 194 -3.99 -3.15 -12.87
C PHE A 194 -3.96 -4.41 -13.77
N PRO A 195 -4.50 -5.59 -13.39
CA PRO A 195 -4.52 -6.75 -14.28
C PRO A 195 -5.23 -6.50 -15.61
N LEU A 196 -6.33 -5.74 -15.59
CA LEU A 196 -7.02 -5.31 -16.79
C LEU A 196 -6.14 -4.36 -17.61
N LEU A 197 -5.58 -3.31 -16.98
CA LEU A 197 -4.70 -2.36 -17.66
C LEU A 197 -3.47 -3.05 -18.26
N TRP A 198 -2.90 -4.04 -17.59
CA TRP A 198 -1.77 -4.84 -18.09
C TRP A 198 -2.15 -5.64 -19.35
N LYS A 199 -3.32 -6.30 -19.34
CA LYS A 199 -3.84 -7.01 -20.51
C LYS A 199 -4.08 -6.05 -21.68
N LEU A 200 -4.65 -4.87 -21.42
CA LEU A 200 -4.86 -3.83 -22.43
C LEU A 200 -3.54 -3.25 -22.95
N LEU A 201 -2.52 -3.08 -22.10
CA LEU A 201 -1.19 -2.63 -22.50
C LEU A 201 -0.56 -3.57 -23.53
N HIS A 202 -0.71 -4.88 -23.35
CA HIS A 202 -0.20 -5.89 -24.29
C HIS A 202 -1.06 -6.00 -25.55
N ARG A 203 -2.39 -5.95 -25.41
CA ARG A 203 -3.32 -6.12 -26.53
C ARG A 203 -3.40 -4.89 -27.44
N TRP A 204 -3.42 -3.69 -26.87
CA TRP A 204 -3.61 -2.43 -27.61
C TRP A 204 -2.31 -1.67 -27.83
N GLY A 205 -1.28 -1.96 -27.04
CA GLY A 205 -0.03 -1.20 -27.01
C GLY A 205 -0.12 0.07 -26.16
N ALA A 206 1.04 0.61 -25.80
CA ALA A 206 1.19 1.80 -24.95
C ALA A 206 0.40 3.02 -25.44
N ARG A 207 0.49 3.32 -26.75
CA ARG A 207 -0.12 4.53 -27.33
C ARG A 207 -1.65 4.52 -27.19
N ARG A 208 -2.30 3.42 -27.55
CA ARG A 208 -3.77 3.31 -27.49
C ARG A 208 -4.26 3.32 -26.05
N LEU A 209 -3.59 2.57 -25.16
CA LEU A 209 -3.93 2.60 -23.74
C LEU A 209 -3.82 4.01 -23.16
N LEU A 210 -2.74 4.73 -23.49
CA LEU A 210 -2.55 6.11 -23.05
C LEU A 210 -3.68 7.01 -23.56
N LEU A 211 -4.00 6.97 -24.85
CA LEU A 211 -5.07 7.79 -25.44
C LEU A 211 -6.44 7.50 -24.81
N VAL A 212 -6.80 6.23 -24.60
CA VAL A 212 -8.07 5.86 -23.96
C VAL A 212 -8.09 6.33 -22.51
N SER A 213 -7.03 6.07 -21.74
CA SER A 213 -6.94 6.53 -20.35
C SER A 213 -6.99 8.05 -20.21
N LEU A 214 -6.39 8.76 -21.17
CA LEU A 214 -6.41 10.21 -21.25
C LEU A 214 -7.81 10.73 -21.55
N GLY A 215 -8.49 10.16 -22.56
CA GLY A 215 -9.86 10.49 -22.89
C GLY A 215 -10.82 10.28 -21.72
N LEU A 216 -10.71 9.13 -21.03
CA LEU A 216 -11.50 8.84 -19.82
C LEU A 216 -11.22 9.83 -18.70
N THR A 217 -9.94 10.15 -18.44
CA THR A 217 -9.57 11.12 -17.39
C THR A 217 -10.09 12.51 -17.72
N ILE A 218 -9.92 12.98 -18.95
CA ILE A 218 -10.41 14.30 -19.40
C ILE A 218 -11.94 14.36 -19.31
N ALA A 219 -12.66 13.35 -19.82
CA ALA A 219 -14.12 13.32 -19.76
C ALA A 219 -14.62 13.36 -18.31
N TYR A 220 -14.02 12.54 -17.44
CA TYR A 220 -14.33 12.53 -16.02
C TYR A 220 -14.04 13.87 -15.35
N ARG A 221 -12.88 14.49 -15.62
CA ARG A 221 -12.48 15.78 -15.03
C ARG A 221 -13.35 16.93 -15.52
N THR A 222 -13.71 16.95 -16.80
CA THR A 222 -14.64 17.94 -17.35
C THR A 222 -15.98 17.86 -16.64
N MET A 223 -16.53 16.65 -16.51
CA MET A 223 -17.77 16.40 -15.79
C MET A 223 -17.67 16.82 -14.32
N ALA A 224 -16.58 16.46 -13.63
CA ALA A 224 -16.33 16.89 -12.27
C ALA A 224 -16.31 18.42 -12.11
N VAL A 225 -15.52 19.13 -12.93
CA VAL A 225 -15.31 20.58 -12.80
C VAL A 225 -16.54 21.39 -13.23
N TYR A 226 -17.24 20.97 -14.28
CA TYR A 226 -18.32 21.75 -14.88
C TYR A 226 -19.73 21.35 -14.45
N TRP A 227 -19.96 20.08 -14.11
CA TRP A 227 -21.29 19.61 -13.69
C TRP A 227 -21.41 19.36 -12.19
N PHE A 228 -20.32 18.98 -11.52
CA PHE A 228 -20.35 18.64 -10.08
C PHE A 228 -19.64 19.66 -9.19
N GLY A 229 -19.25 20.84 -9.72
CA GLY A 229 -18.55 21.86 -8.92
C GLY A 229 -17.20 21.41 -8.35
N GLY A 230 -16.60 20.36 -8.90
CA GLY A 230 -15.39 19.72 -8.39
C GLY A 230 -14.15 20.62 -8.41
N HIS A 231 -13.30 20.44 -7.40
CA HIS A 231 -11.99 21.07 -7.23
C HIS A 231 -10.89 20.18 -7.88
N PRO A 232 -9.72 20.69 -8.28
CA PRO A 232 -8.62 19.89 -8.84
C PRO A 232 -8.13 18.82 -7.86
N THR A 233 -8.19 19.11 -6.57
CA THR A 233 -7.73 18.21 -5.51
C THR A 233 -8.77 17.17 -5.10
N TYR A 234 -10.08 17.49 -5.16
CA TYR A 234 -11.18 16.61 -4.76
C TYR A 234 -12.48 17.00 -5.48
N VAL A 235 -13.32 16.03 -5.82
CA VAL A 235 -14.64 16.26 -6.41
C VAL A 235 -15.65 16.14 -5.28
N VAL A 236 -16.36 17.23 -4.97
CA VAL A 236 -17.40 17.28 -3.91
C VAL A 236 -18.73 17.03 -4.61
N PHE A 237 -19.38 15.90 -4.34
CA PHE A 237 -20.80 15.77 -4.64
C PHE A 237 -21.56 16.06 -3.36
N GLU A 238 -22.24 17.21 -3.29
CA GLU A 238 -23.12 17.53 -2.15
C GLU A 238 -24.29 16.53 -2.14
N THR A 239 -24.39 15.72 -1.10
CA THR A 239 -25.57 14.90 -0.84
C THR A 239 -26.33 15.42 0.38
N SER A 240 -27.56 14.93 0.57
CA SER A 240 -28.34 15.17 1.79
C SER A 240 -27.68 14.66 3.07
N HIS A 241 -26.62 13.84 2.95
CA HIS A 241 -25.92 13.19 4.05
C HIS A 241 -24.41 13.47 4.01
N ASP A 242 -24.04 14.69 3.59
CA ASP A 242 -22.66 15.21 3.47
C ASP A 242 -22.04 15.06 2.07
N TRP A 243 -20.80 15.52 1.89
CA TRP A 243 -20.10 15.45 0.62
C TRP A 243 -19.47 14.07 0.36
N LEU A 244 -19.69 13.56 -0.85
CA LEU A 244 -19.08 12.32 -1.32
C LEU A 244 -17.88 12.62 -2.23
N PRO A 245 -16.66 12.18 -1.87
CA PRO A 245 -15.56 12.11 -2.82
C PRO A 245 -15.93 11.20 -4.02
N PHE A 246 -16.01 11.75 -5.22
CA PHE A 246 -16.26 10.96 -6.44
C PHE A 246 -15.05 10.09 -6.81
N VAL A 247 -15.26 8.94 -7.47
CA VAL A 247 -14.28 7.91 -7.89
C VAL A 247 -12.88 8.46 -8.24
N PRO A 248 -11.98 8.65 -7.27
CA PRO A 248 -10.79 9.49 -7.44
C PRO A 248 -9.77 8.85 -8.38
N PHE A 249 -9.84 7.52 -8.55
CA PHE A 249 -8.93 6.79 -9.44
C PHE A 249 -9.13 7.15 -10.91
N LEU A 250 -10.36 7.45 -11.36
CA LEU A 250 -10.60 7.87 -12.75
C LEU A 250 -9.96 9.22 -13.05
N ALA A 251 -10.03 10.12 -12.07
CA ALA A 251 -9.41 11.45 -12.10
C ALA A 251 -7.88 11.41 -12.22
N ARG A 252 -7.26 10.27 -11.87
CA ARG A 252 -5.80 10.06 -11.82
C ARG A 252 -5.33 8.90 -12.73
N LEU A 253 -6.24 8.32 -13.52
CA LEU A 253 -5.99 7.11 -14.30
C LEU A 253 -4.88 7.31 -15.34
N SER A 254 -4.92 8.43 -16.06
CA SER A 254 -3.91 8.78 -17.06
C SER A 254 -2.51 8.90 -16.44
N SER A 255 -2.35 9.53 -15.26
CA SER A 255 -1.06 9.65 -14.57
C SER A 255 -0.48 8.29 -14.18
N PHE A 256 -1.32 7.36 -13.71
CA PHE A 256 -0.90 5.98 -13.43
C PHE A 256 -0.47 5.25 -14.73
N VAL A 257 -1.27 5.37 -15.80
CA VAL A 257 -0.97 4.75 -17.11
C VAL A 257 0.30 5.33 -17.75
N VAL A 258 0.55 6.64 -17.61
CA VAL A 258 1.82 7.26 -18.03
C VAL A 258 3.00 6.58 -17.33
N GLY A 259 2.89 6.34 -16.01
CA GLY A 259 3.86 5.54 -15.27
C GLY A 259 4.09 4.17 -15.89
N MET A 260 3.02 3.44 -16.22
CA MET A 260 3.11 2.13 -16.87
C MET A 260 3.83 2.18 -18.23
N VAL A 261 3.49 3.16 -19.06
CA VAL A 261 4.09 3.35 -20.40
C VAL A 261 5.57 3.72 -20.29
N LEU A 262 5.93 4.60 -19.36
CA LEU A 262 7.33 4.95 -19.09
C LEU A 262 8.14 3.74 -18.64
N ALA A 263 7.56 2.85 -17.82
CA ALA A 263 8.21 1.62 -17.40
C ALA A 263 8.39 0.63 -18.55
N GLN A 264 7.40 0.49 -19.43
CA GLN A 264 7.53 -0.35 -20.63
C GLN A 264 8.64 0.17 -21.55
N ALA A 265 8.68 1.48 -21.81
CA ALA A 265 9.75 2.10 -22.59
C ALA A 265 11.13 1.89 -21.92
N PHE A 266 11.19 2.03 -20.59
CA PHE A 266 12.40 1.79 -19.81
C PHE A 266 12.93 0.36 -19.97
N LEU A 267 12.05 -0.65 -19.87
CA LEU A 267 12.41 -2.05 -20.06
C LEU A 267 12.90 -2.36 -21.49
N GLN A 268 12.46 -1.58 -22.48
CA GLN A 268 12.91 -1.68 -23.87
C GLN A 268 14.20 -0.91 -24.16
N GLY A 269 14.82 -0.26 -23.17
CA GLY A 269 16.01 0.57 -23.36
C GLY A 269 15.74 1.86 -24.15
N ARG A 270 14.49 2.34 -24.18
CA ARG A 270 14.06 3.50 -24.96
C ARG A 270 13.31 4.51 -24.09
N GLY A 271 13.09 5.71 -24.64
CA GLY A 271 12.26 6.75 -24.03
C GLY A 271 13.01 7.83 -23.27
N VAL A 272 12.24 8.71 -22.62
CA VAL A 272 12.71 9.98 -22.03
C VAL A 272 13.78 9.79 -20.95
N LEU A 273 13.74 8.66 -20.23
CA LEU A 273 14.70 8.36 -19.18
C LEU A 273 16.14 8.15 -19.71
N PHE A 274 16.32 7.81 -20.98
CA PHE A 274 17.63 7.66 -21.63
C PHE A 274 18.11 8.90 -22.36
N TRP A 275 17.32 9.98 -22.39
CA TRP A 275 17.75 11.23 -23.01
C TRP A 275 18.83 11.94 -22.21
N ARG A 276 19.54 12.86 -22.87
CA ARG A 276 20.48 13.76 -22.18
C ARG A 276 19.74 14.56 -21.12
N LEU A 277 20.32 14.68 -19.92
CA LEU A 277 19.71 15.32 -18.75
C LEU A 277 19.17 16.72 -19.04
N ARG A 278 19.92 17.55 -19.80
CA ARG A 278 19.51 18.90 -20.21
C ARG A 278 18.20 18.91 -20.99
N ARG A 279 17.99 17.93 -21.89
CA ARG A 279 16.76 17.82 -22.68
C ARG A 279 15.57 17.40 -21.81
N VAL A 280 15.79 16.52 -20.85
CA VAL A 280 14.77 16.12 -19.88
C VAL A 280 14.35 17.33 -19.03
N VAL A 281 15.32 18.05 -18.45
CA VAL A 281 15.04 19.26 -17.66
C VAL A 281 14.26 20.29 -18.47
N LEU A 282 14.70 20.60 -19.71
CA LEU A 282 14.01 21.58 -20.55
C LEU A 282 12.55 21.18 -20.81
N LEU A 283 12.30 19.96 -21.30
CA LEU A 283 10.95 19.51 -21.61
C LEU A 283 10.08 19.41 -20.36
N SER A 284 10.63 18.88 -19.27
CA SER A 284 9.92 18.76 -17.99
C SER A 284 9.59 20.12 -17.38
N SER A 285 10.48 21.11 -17.47
CA SER A 285 10.21 22.49 -17.06
C SER A 285 9.09 23.11 -17.89
N MET A 286 9.08 22.91 -19.22
CA MET A 286 8.02 23.41 -20.09
C MET A 286 6.66 22.77 -19.74
N VAL A 287 6.62 21.45 -19.61
CA VAL A 287 5.39 20.70 -19.26
C VAL A 287 4.89 21.11 -17.87
N TYR A 288 5.79 21.23 -16.89
CA TYR A 288 5.46 21.68 -15.54
C TYR A 288 4.93 23.13 -15.54
N ALA A 289 5.58 24.05 -16.25
CA ALA A 289 5.15 25.43 -16.34
C ALA A 289 3.75 25.57 -16.96
N ILE A 290 3.45 24.81 -18.02
CA ILE A 290 2.11 24.78 -18.61
C ILE A 290 1.10 24.22 -17.60
N GLY A 291 1.41 23.10 -16.93
CA GLY A 291 0.53 22.54 -15.89
C GLY A 291 0.29 23.50 -14.73
N TRP A 292 1.32 24.21 -14.31
CA TRP A 292 1.27 25.21 -13.24
C TRP A 292 0.43 26.42 -13.63
N LEU A 293 0.49 26.89 -14.89
CA LEU A 293 -0.40 27.93 -15.38
C LEU A 293 -1.85 27.44 -15.50
N CYS A 294 -2.05 26.22 -16.00
CA CYS A 294 -3.37 25.61 -16.14
C CYS A 294 -4.13 25.55 -14.81
N GLN A 295 -3.43 25.31 -13.69
CA GLN A 295 -4.07 25.18 -12.37
C GLN A 295 -4.76 26.47 -11.87
N PHE A 296 -4.56 27.63 -12.51
CA PHE A 296 -5.19 28.89 -12.12
C PHE A 296 -6.41 29.25 -12.96
N SER A 297 -6.87 28.33 -13.82
CA SER A 297 -8.05 28.50 -14.65
C SER A 297 -8.96 27.28 -14.54
N ARG A 298 -10.27 27.50 -14.58
CA ARG A 298 -11.26 26.40 -14.49
C ARG A 298 -11.07 25.39 -15.63
N PHE A 299 -10.80 25.86 -16.85
CA PHE A 299 -10.51 24.98 -17.98
C PHE A 299 -9.20 24.21 -17.78
N GLY A 300 -8.15 24.87 -17.29
CA GLY A 300 -6.86 24.24 -17.08
C GLY A 300 -6.87 23.19 -15.96
N TRP A 301 -7.80 23.24 -15.01
CA TRP A 301 -7.99 22.18 -14.01
C TRP A 301 -8.25 20.79 -14.63
N ILE A 302 -8.81 20.72 -15.84
CA ILE A 302 -9.00 19.45 -16.56
C ILE A 302 -7.65 18.78 -16.88
N PHE A 303 -6.61 19.57 -17.15
CA PHE A 303 -5.32 19.09 -17.66
C PHE A 303 -4.18 19.18 -16.64
N ALA A 304 -4.29 20.07 -15.65
CA ALA A 304 -3.23 20.35 -14.68
C ALA A 304 -2.75 19.07 -13.99
N ASP A 305 -3.68 18.21 -13.58
CA ASP A 305 -3.39 16.95 -12.87
C ASP A 305 -2.65 15.89 -13.70
N LEU A 306 -2.60 16.05 -15.02
CA LEU A 306 -1.75 15.24 -15.89
C LEU A 306 -0.39 15.90 -16.11
N LEU A 307 -0.39 17.19 -16.42
CA LEU A 307 0.82 17.92 -16.80
C LEU A 307 1.78 18.11 -15.64
N LEU A 308 1.25 18.46 -14.45
CA LEU A 308 2.04 18.68 -13.24
C LEU A 308 2.87 17.45 -12.85
N PRO A 309 2.31 16.24 -12.66
CA PRO A 309 3.13 15.08 -12.30
C PRO A 309 4.12 14.67 -13.37
N ILE A 310 3.81 14.82 -14.66
CA ILE A 310 4.76 14.49 -15.73
C ILE A 310 5.96 15.44 -15.69
N GLY A 311 5.71 16.74 -15.61
CA GLY A 311 6.74 17.76 -15.52
C GLY A 311 7.58 17.59 -14.24
N LEU A 312 6.91 17.51 -13.09
CA LEU A 312 7.56 17.37 -11.80
C LEU A 312 8.36 16.08 -11.68
N ALA A 313 7.83 14.93 -12.13
CA ALA A 313 8.55 13.66 -12.10
C ALA A 313 9.83 13.69 -12.93
N GLY A 314 9.82 14.35 -14.10
CA GLY A 314 11.01 14.48 -14.94
C GLY A 314 12.07 15.42 -14.35
N LEU A 315 11.65 16.51 -13.67
CA LEU A 315 12.55 17.38 -12.90
C LEU A 315 13.16 16.62 -11.72
N CYS A 316 12.34 15.93 -10.92
CA CYS A 316 12.83 15.13 -9.80
C CYS A 316 13.74 13.99 -10.26
N TYR A 317 13.44 13.33 -11.38
CA TYR A 317 14.32 12.36 -12.01
C TYR A 317 15.68 12.98 -12.32
N ALA A 318 15.70 14.16 -12.95
CA ALA A 318 16.95 14.81 -13.32
C ALA A 318 17.80 15.18 -12.10
N ILE A 319 17.16 15.73 -11.07
CA ILE A 319 17.81 16.07 -9.78
C ILE A 319 18.34 14.80 -9.11
N CYS A 320 17.52 13.75 -8.97
CA CYS A 320 17.94 12.52 -8.32
C CYS A 320 19.09 11.83 -9.07
N ARG A 321 19.09 11.84 -10.41
CA ARG A 321 20.20 11.31 -11.22
C ARG A 321 21.49 12.09 -11.01
N TRP A 322 21.39 13.40 -10.79
CA TRP A 322 22.55 14.21 -10.45
C TRP A 322 23.06 13.92 -9.02
N LEU A 323 22.16 13.84 -8.04
CA LEU A 323 22.50 13.53 -6.63
C LEU A 323 23.10 12.14 -6.46
N GLN A 324 22.69 11.16 -7.28
CA GLN A 324 23.25 9.81 -7.31
C GLN A 324 24.75 9.74 -7.60
N LYS A 325 25.37 10.80 -8.14
CA LYS A 325 26.83 10.83 -8.30
C LYS A 325 27.57 10.77 -6.95
N SER A 326 26.91 11.16 -5.86
CA SER A 326 27.42 11.01 -4.50
C SER A 326 26.96 9.70 -3.90
N ARG A 327 27.91 8.84 -3.51
CA ARG A 327 27.63 7.53 -2.86
C ARG A 327 26.84 7.69 -1.56
N LEU A 328 27.08 8.77 -0.81
CA LEU A 328 26.38 9.04 0.45
C LEU A 328 24.89 9.31 0.19
N LEU A 329 24.60 10.18 -0.79
CA LEU A 329 23.23 10.52 -1.16
C LEU A 329 22.50 9.35 -1.81
N GLU A 330 23.19 8.56 -2.63
CA GLU A 330 22.66 7.32 -3.19
C GLU A 330 22.24 6.36 -2.07
N ALA A 331 23.13 6.10 -1.11
CA ALA A 331 22.84 5.24 0.03
C ALA A 331 21.70 5.79 0.89
N ALA A 332 21.67 7.11 1.13
CA ALA A 332 20.62 7.76 1.89
C ALA A 332 19.25 7.62 1.20
N MET A 333 19.14 7.97 -0.09
CA MET A 333 17.90 7.81 -0.87
C MET A 333 17.42 6.36 -0.87
N GLY A 334 18.33 5.39 -1.06
CA GLY A 334 17.99 3.97 -1.07
C GLY A 334 17.57 3.38 0.29
N ARG A 335 18.03 3.98 1.40
CA ARG A 335 17.61 3.63 2.77
C ARG A 335 16.28 4.30 3.11
N LEU A 336 16.20 5.62 2.96
CA LEU A 336 15.02 6.42 3.30
C LEU A 336 13.81 6.07 2.44
N GLY A 337 14.00 5.79 1.15
CA GLY A 337 12.92 5.43 0.23
C GLY A 337 12.11 4.19 0.63
N ARG A 338 12.69 3.31 1.45
CA ARG A 338 11.98 2.11 1.95
C ARG A 338 10.85 2.47 2.89
N HIS A 339 11.00 3.59 3.60
CA HIS A 339 10.14 4.06 4.67
C HIS A 339 9.15 5.13 4.21
N THR A 340 9.16 5.53 2.93
CA THR A 340 8.35 6.65 2.44
C THR A 340 6.85 6.40 2.49
N TYR A 341 6.42 5.14 2.39
CA TYR A 341 4.98 4.82 2.48
C TYR A 341 4.47 5.01 3.91
N SER A 342 5.18 4.46 4.90
CA SER A 342 4.86 4.64 6.32
C SER A 342 5.01 6.11 6.75
N PHE A 343 5.99 6.83 6.19
CA PHE A 343 6.11 8.29 6.36
C PHE A 343 4.90 9.03 5.84
N PHE A 344 4.46 8.71 4.62
CA PHE A 344 3.25 9.29 4.05
C PHE A 344 2.00 8.94 4.88
N LEU A 345 1.94 7.79 5.53
CA LEU A 345 0.78 7.45 6.37
C LEU A 345 0.79 8.15 7.74
N ILE A 346 1.97 8.40 8.32
CA ILE A 346 2.13 8.96 9.67
C ILE A 346 2.16 10.50 9.68
N HIS A 347 2.67 11.14 8.62
CA HIS A 347 3.01 12.57 8.64
C HIS A 347 1.89 13.46 9.20
N ASN A 348 0.65 13.24 8.77
CA ASN A 348 -0.46 14.12 9.15
C ASN A 348 -0.68 14.12 10.66
N PHE A 349 -0.63 12.96 11.33
CA PHE A 349 -0.76 12.88 12.79
C PHE A 349 0.32 13.66 13.51
N VAL A 350 1.57 13.55 13.05
CA VAL A 350 2.70 14.23 13.68
C VAL A 350 2.57 15.74 13.50
N ILE A 351 2.25 16.19 12.29
CA ILE A 351 2.06 17.61 11.97
C ILE A 351 0.90 18.18 12.78
N ASP A 352 -0.29 17.61 12.63
CA ASP A 352 -1.53 18.11 13.22
C ASP A 352 -1.42 18.20 14.74
N ARG A 353 -0.96 17.13 15.41
CA ARG A 353 -0.80 17.15 16.87
C ARG A 353 0.27 18.14 17.34
N THR A 354 1.41 18.20 16.66
CA THR A 354 2.49 19.12 17.07
C THR A 354 2.09 20.58 16.84
N ILE A 355 1.41 20.88 15.73
CA ILE A 355 0.96 22.25 15.44
C ILE A 355 -0.06 22.70 16.50
N HIS A 356 -1.09 21.91 16.75
CA HIS A 356 -2.14 22.31 17.69
C HIS A 356 -1.72 22.29 19.16
N LEU A 357 -0.81 21.39 19.57
CA LEU A 357 -0.40 21.26 20.97
C LEU A 357 0.83 22.09 21.33
N SER A 358 1.81 22.19 20.43
CA SER A 358 3.14 22.74 20.75
C SER A 358 3.49 24.02 20.00
N VAL A 359 3.04 24.17 18.75
CA VAL A 359 3.35 25.37 17.95
C VAL A 359 2.37 26.51 18.23
N GLY A 360 1.07 26.20 18.25
CA GLY A 360 0.02 27.22 18.24
C GLY A 360 0.20 28.20 17.08
N ASN A 361 0.03 29.50 17.37
CA ASN A 361 0.20 30.58 16.37
C ASN A 361 1.59 31.22 16.42
N SER A 362 2.59 30.53 17.00
CA SER A 362 3.93 31.09 17.22
C SER A 362 4.88 30.73 16.08
N LEU A 363 5.22 31.70 15.22
CA LEU A 363 6.17 31.53 14.13
C LEU A 363 7.56 31.03 14.59
N PRO A 364 8.19 31.54 15.67
CA PRO A 364 9.46 31.01 16.15
C PRO A 364 9.38 29.52 16.55
N SER A 365 8.26 29.12 17.14
CA SER A 365 8.01 27.72 17.52
C SER A 365 7.82 26.85 16.28
N TYR A 366 7.09 27.34 15.27
CA TYR A 366 6.93 26.66 13.99
C TYR A 366 8.27 26.40 13.31
N SER A 367 9.10 27.43 13.15
CA SER A 367 10.41 27.30 12.50
C SER A 367 11.35 26.35 13.25
N ARG A 368 11.31 26.35 14.59
CA ARG A 368 12.14 25.47 15.43
C ARG A 368 11.67 24.01 15.38
N LEU A 369 10.35 23.79 15.38
CA LEU A 369 9.76 22.45 15.43
C LEU A 369 9.67 21.79 14.04
N LEU A 370 9.72 22.54 12.94
CA LEU A 370 9.60 21.99 11.58
C LEU A 370 10.65 20.92 11.23
N PRO A 371 11.96 21.08 11.52
CA PRO A 371 12.93 20.00 11.34
C PRO A 371 12.64 18.78 12.21
N LEU A 372 12.16 19.00 13.45
CA LEU A 372 11.78 17.93 14.38
C LEU A 372 10.55 17.18 13.89
N LEU A 373 9.60 17.83 13.22
CA LEU A 373 8.47 17.18 12.56
C LEU A 373 8.94 16.20 11.49
N VAL A 374 9.86 16.61 10.63
CA VAL A 374 10.40 15.77 9.55
C VAL A 374 11.16 14.57 10.13
N VAL A 375 12.08 14.82 11.07
CA VAL A 375 12.90 13.78 11.68
C VAL A 375 12.05 12.84 12.55
N GLY A 376 11.13 13.39 13.35
CA GLY A 376 10.20 12.63 14.19
C GLY A 376 9.29 11.72 13.36
N THR A 377 8.72 12.25 12.28
CA THR A 377 7.92 11.44 11.33
C THR A 377 8.77 10.31 10.75
N LEU A 378 10.02 10.59 10.34
CA LEU A 378 10.92 9.58 9.81
C LEU A 378 11.23 8.48 10.84
N ILE A 379 11.54 8.84 12.09
CA ILE A 379 11.81 7.87 13.16
C ILE A 379 10.58 6.97 13.37
N LEU A 380 9.39 7.56 13.49
CA LEU A 380 8.14 6.81 13.65
C LEU A 380 7.85 5.90 12.44
N SER A 381 8.18 6.35 11.23
CA SER A 381 8.03 5.55 10.01
C SER A 381 8.93 4.33 10.00
N VAL A 382 10.18 4.49 10.44
CA VAL A 382 11.13 3.39 10.59
C VAL A 382 10.63 2.40 11.64
N LEU A 383 10.16 2.89 12.79
CA LEU A 383 9.58 2.04 13.83
C LEU A 383 8.36 1.26 13.32
N ALA A 384 7.44 1.93 12.62
CA ALA A 384 6.25 1.30 12.03
C ALA A 384 6.61 0.19 11.02
N ASP A 385 7.64 0.40 10.21
CA ASP A 385 8.10 -0.62 9.26
C ASP A 385 8.72 -1.85 9.96
N TYR A 386 9.38 -1.64 11.11
CA TYR A 386 9.91 -2.75 11.92
C TYR A 386 8.82 -3.47 12.71
N THR A 387 7.74 -2.79 13.11
CA THR A 387 6.62 -3.40 13.84
C THR A 387 5.64 -4.11 12.91
N THR A 388 5.54 -3.70 11.64
CA THR A 388 4.59 -4.26 10.66
C THR A 388 4.67 -5.79 10.54
N PRO A 389 5.86 -6.44 10.42
CA PRO A 389 5.95 -7.89 10.35
C PRO A 389 5.45 -8.60 11.61
N LEU A 390 5.68 -8.01 12.79
CA LEU A 390 5.19 -8.55 14.06
C LEU A 390 3.66 -8.51 14.10
N ILE A 391 3.06 -7.36 13.76
CA ILE A 391 1.61 -7.21 13.69
C ILE A 391 1.03 -8.20 12.69
N GLN A 392 1.63 -8.33 11.51
CA GLN A 392 1.22 -9.31 10.52
C GLN A 392 1.23 -10.75 11.07
N GLN A 393 2.29 -11.15 11.78
CA GLN A 393 2.38 -12.48 12.39
C GLN A 393 1.31 -12.70 13.46
N LEU A 394 1.10 -11.71 14.34
CA LEU A 394 0.08 -11.75 15.39
C LEU A 394 -1.32 -11.83 14.80
N THR A 395 -1.65 -11.01 13.80
CA THR A 395 -2.95 -11.05 13.10
C THR A 395 -3.17 -12.42 12.46
N MET A 396 -2.16 -12.98 11.79
CA MET A 396 -2.30 -14.30 11.16
C MET A 396 -2.45 -15.43 12.20
N ALA A 397 -1.76 -15.35 13.33
CA ALA A 397 -1.91 -16.31 14.43
C ALA A 397 -3.30 -16.21 15.07
N PHE A 398 -3.79 -14.99 15.29
CA PHE A 398 -5.13 -14.73 15.79
C PHE A 398 -6.20 -15.26 14.83
N LEU A 399 -6.13 -14.93 13.54
CA LEU A 399 -7.08 -15.41 12.55
C LEU A 399 -7.13 -16.93 12.46
N ARG A 400 -5.99 -17.62 12.54
CA ARG A 400 -5.96 -19.10 12.62
C ARG A 400 -6.62 -19.63 13.89
N SER A 401 -6.43 -18.96 15.02
CA SER A 401 -7.04 -19.35 16.29
C SER A 401 -8.56 -19.18 16.25
N VAL A 402 -9.03 -18.08 15.66
CA VAL A 402 -10.46 -17.82 15.42
C VAL A 402 -11.04 -18.85 14.45
N ASP A 403 -10.35 -19.15 13.34
CA ASP A 403 -10.76 -20.18 12.39
C ASP A 403 -10.88 -21.56 13.07
N HIS A 404 -9.91 -21.93 13.91
CA HIS A 404 -9.98 -23.15 14.71
C HIS A 404 -11.12 -23.16 15.73
N ALA A 405 -11.49 -22.01 16.30
CA ALA A 405 -12.60 -21.92 17.26
C ALA A 405 -13.98 -21.89 16.57
N LEU A 406 -14.07 -21.31 15.38
CA LEU A 406 -15.32 -21.16 14.62
C LEU A 406 -15.67 -22.39 13.78
N ILE A 407 -14.68 -23.16 13.32
CA ILE A 407 -14.92 -24.45 12.69
C ILE A 407 -15.42 -25.40 13.80
N PRO A 408 -16.72 -25.75 13.83
CA PRO A 408 -17.27 -26.57 14.89
C PRO A 408 -16.53 -27.91 14.91
N ALA A 409 -16.17 -28.39 16.10
CA ALA A 409 -15.56 -29.71 16.27
C ALA A 409 -16.41 -30.86 15.68
N SER A 410 -17.67 -30.61 15.33
CA SER A 410 -18.58 -31.55 14.68
C SER A 410 -18.33 -31.76 13.17
N GLY A 411 -17.53 -30.91 12.51
CA GLY A 411 -17.12 -31.05 11.11
C GLY A 411 -15.69 -31.57 10.91
N GLN A 412 -14.87 -31.56 11.97
CA GLN A 412 -13.81 -32.54 12.08
C GLN A 412 -14.53 -33.88 12.25
N GLN A 413 -14.88 -34.51 11.12
CA GLN A 413 -14.91 -35.97 11.04
C GLN A 413 -13.73 -36.39 11.90
N GLN A 414 -14.02 -37.01 13.04
CA GLN A 414 -13.03 -37.72 13.84
C GLN A 414 -12.32 -38.57 12.80
N THR A 415 -11.19 -38.07 12.32
CA THR A 415 -10.32 -38.78 11.44
C THR A 415 -9.61 -39.63 12.45
N TRP A 416 -10.29 -40.71 12.86
CA TRP A 416 -9.73 -41.78 13.64
C TRP A 416 -8.40 -42.06 12.97
N GLY A 417 -7.34 -41.59 13.62
CA GLY A 417 -6.00 -41.72 13.09
C GLY A 417 -5.69 -43.18 13.29
N PHE A 418 -5.68 -43.95 12.21
CA PHE A 418 -5.34 -45.35 12.31
C PHE A 418 -3.95 -45.48 12.97
N GLN A 419 -3.83 -46.40 13.92
CA GLN A 419 -2.59 -46.70 14.61
C GLN A 419 -1.83 -47.81 13.88
N VAL A 420 -0.53 -47.91 14.16
CA VAL A 420 0.27 -49.05 13.69
C VAL A 420 -0.30 -50.32 14.33
N GLY A 421 -0.62 -51.31 13.51
CA GLY A 421 -1.30 -52.54 13.91
C GLY A 421 -2.80 -52.58 13.59
N ASP A 422 -3.42 -51.44 13.26
CA ASP A 422 -4.83 -51.43 12.87
C ASP A 422 -5.04 -52.19 11.55
N ARG A 423 -6.11 -52.98 11.50
CA ARG A 423 -6.58 -53.63 10.28
C ARG A 423 -7.53 -52.72 9.50
N VAL A 424 -7.18 -52.51 8.24
CA VAL A 424 -7.87 -51.61 7.31
C VAL A 424 -8.17 -52.32 5.99
N ARG A 425 -9.15 -51.80 5.26
CA ARG A 425 -9.45 -52.15 3.88
C ARG A 425 -8.87 -51.08 2.97
N TYR A 426 -8.29 -51.51 1.86
CA TYR A 426 -7.76 -50.63 0.82
C TYR A 426 -8.50 -50.92 -0.49
N GLY A 427 -9.38 -50.01 -0.90
CA GLY A 427 -10.34 -50.28 -1.98
C GLY A 427 -11.29 -51.42 -1.61
N ASP A 428 -11.52 -52.36 -2.53
CA ASP A 428 -12.39 -53.52 -2.28
C ASP A 428 -11.68 -54.66 -1.52
N GLU A 429 -10.35 -54.63 -1.43
CA GLU A 429 -9.53 -55.67 -0.79
C GLU A 429 -9.41 -55.42 0.74
N GLY A 430 -9.89 -56.37 1.55
CA GLY A 430 -9.70 -56.37 3.01
C GLY A 430 -8.39 -57.02 3.46
N GLY A 431 -8.11 -57.00 4.77
CA GLY A 431 -6.92 -57.65 5.34
C GLY A 431 -5.60 -56.90 5.11
N TRP A 432 -5.63 -55.56 5.13
CA TRP A 432 -4.41 -54.76 5.19
C TRP A 432 -4.10 -54.37 6.62
N THR A 433 -2.83 -54.40 7.01
CA THR A 433 -2.37 -54.00 8.34
C THR A 433 -1.46 -52.78 8.21
N ILE A 434 -1.66 -51.77 9.06
CA ILE A 434 -0.82 -50.57 9.02
C ILE A 434 0.51 -50.84 9.72
N LEU A 435 1.61 -50.68 8.99
CA LEU A 435 2.96 -50.86 9.51
C LEU A 435 3.59 -49.55 10.02
N GLN A 436 3.32 -48.44 9.32
CA GLN A 436 3.98 -47.17 9.63
C GLN A 436 3.12 -45.98 9.21
N VAL A 437 3.17 -44.90 10.01
CA VAL A 437 2.50 -43.63 9.71
C VAL A 437 3.53 -42.57 9.37
N GLY A 438 3.41 -41.97 8.19
CA GLY A 438 4.23 -40.86 7.70
C GLY A 438 3.42 -39.57 7.51
N ARG A 439 4.12 -38.42 7.42
CA ARG A 439 3.51 -37.13 7.05
C ARG A 439 4.20 -36.54 5.83
N LEU A 440 3.41 -36.11 4.86
CA LEU A 440 3.86 -35.28 3.74
C LEU A 440 4.09 -33.83 4.21
N LEU A 441 4.91 -33.09 3.46
CA LEU A 441 5.18 -31.65 3.66
C LEU A 441 3.91 -30.79 3.64
N ASP A 442 2.87 -31.21 2.90
CA ASP A 442 1.57 -30.54 2.84
C ASP A 442 0.63 -30.89 4.01
N GLY A 443 1.12 -31.62 5.03
CA GLY A 443 0.35 -32.00 6.21
C GLY A 443 -0.55 -33.22 6.05
N LYS A 444 -0.65 -33.80 4.84
CA LYS A 444 -1.39 -35.05 4.58
C LYS A 444 -0.68 -36.25 5.25
N ARG A 445 -1.44 -37.11 5.95
CA ARG A 445 -0.92 -38.36 6.53
C ARG A 445 -0.87 -39.46 5.46
N LEU A 446 0.27 -40.14 5.37
CA LEU A 446 0.45 -41.33 4.56
C LEU A 446 0.57 -42.53 5.49
N TYR A 447 -0.02 -43.66 5.12
CA TYR A 447 0.02 -44.90 5.87
C TYR A 447 0.68 -45.97 5.02
N LEU A 448 1.76 -46.57 5.52
CA LEU A 448 2.37 -47.75 4.90
C LEU A 448 1.57 -48.96 5.35
N CYS A 449 0.84 -49.56 4.42
CA CYS A 449 -0.01 -50.72 4.68
C CYS A 449 0.62 -51.97 4.07
N GLN A 450 0.48 -53.12 4.73
CA GLN A 450 0.90 -54.43 4.24
C GLN A 450 -0.32 -55.32 4.05
N SER A 451 -0.45 -55.96 2.88
CA SER A 451 -1.50 -56.94 2.60
C SER A 451 -1.15 -58.30 3.20
N ASP A 452 -2.06 -58.87 4.00
CA ASP A 452 -1.91 -60.20 4.62
C ASP A 452 -1.80 -61.33 3.56
N TYR A 453 -2.40 -61.15 2.37
CA TYR A 453 -2.48 -62.18 1.33
C TYR A 453 -1.32 -62.20 0.35
N ARG A 454 -0.70 -61.04 0.09
CA ARG A 454 0.26 -60.87 -1.02
C ARG A 454 1.65 -60.41 -0.57
N SER A 455 1.89 -60.25 0.73
CA SER A 455 3.14 -59.70 1.29
C SER A 455 3.58 -58.38 0.64
N LYS A 456 2.65 -57.62 0.05
CA LYS A 456 2.90 -56.37 -0.67
C LYS A 456 2.71 -55.20 0.28
N THR A 457 3.66 -54.26 0.30
CA THR A 457 3.56 -53.00 1.05
C THR A 457 3.27 -51.83 0.12
N GLN A 458 2.37 -50.93 0.51
CA GLN A 458 2.03 -49.75 -0.28
C GLN A 458 1.77 -48.53 0.62
N TRP A 459 2.25 -47.36 0.20
CA TRP A 459 1.90 -46.10 0.83
C TRP A 459 0.54 -45.64 0.31
N VAL A 460 -0.38 -45.40 1.23
CA VAL A 460 -1.78 -45.09 0.94
C VAL A 460 -2.19 -43.80 1.64
N THR A 461 -3.03 -43.00 1.01
CA THR A 461 -3.59 -41.80 1.64
C THR A 461 -4.76 -42.16 2.55
N GLN A 462 -5.00 -41.37 3.60
CA GLN A 462 -6.08 -41.66 4.56
C GLN A 462 -7.47 -41.87 3.92
N GLN A 463 -7.74 -41.21 2.80
CA GLN A 463 -9.04 -41.22 2.13
C GLN A 463 -9.33 -42.55 1.43
N GLU A 464 -8.30 -43.37 1.21
CA GLU A 464 -8.42 -44.67 0.54
C GLU A 464 -8.51 -45.85 1.54
N LEU A 465 -8.50 -45.56 2.85
CA LEU A 465 -8.52 -46.56 3.91
C LEU A 465 -9.84 -46.55 4.67
N GLU A 466 -10.42 -47.73 4.84
CA GLU A 466 -11.58 -47.94 5.71
C GLU A 466 -11.24 -48.93 6.83
N LEU A 467 -11.82 -48.78 8.02
CA LEU A 467 -11.56 -49.68 9.14
C LEU A 467 -12.21 -51.04 8.88
N ASP A 468 -11.43 -52.14 8.97
CA ASP A 468 -11.96 -53.48 8.67
C ASP A 468 -12.84 -53.98 9.83
N LYS A 469 -14.16 -53.81 9.68
CA LYS A 469 -15.16 -54.22 10.69
C LYS A 469 -15.26 -55.73 10.88
N SER A 470 -14.59 -56.53 10.05
CA SER A 470 -14.74 -57.99 10.03
C SER A 470 -13.85 -58.74 11.02
N SER A 471 -12.99 -58.06 11.80
CA SER A 471 -12.12 -58.72 12.79
C SER A 471 -12.95 -59.38 13.92
N PRO A 472 -13.04 -60.72 13.98
CA PRO A 472 -13.99 -61.41 14.87
C PRO A 472 -13.56 -61.50 16.34
N GLY A 473 -12.48 -60.82 16.74
CA GLY A 473 -11.74 -61.20 17.96
C GLY A 473 -11.74 -60.21 19.11
N GLU A 474 -12.07 -58.93 18.90
CA GLU A 474 -11.82 -57.92 19.93
C GLU A 474 -13.11 -57.20 20.31
N LYS A 475 -13.73 -57.70 21.40
CA LYS A 475 -14.62 -56.92 22.24
C LYS A 475 -13.83 -55.71 22.75
N SER A 476 -13.83 -54.64 21.97
CA SER A 476 -13.19 -53.38 22.30
C SER A 476 -13.72 -52.90 23.66
N HIS A 477 -12.79 -52.71 24.58
CA HIS A 477 -12.99 -52.11 25.91
C HIS A 477 -13.36 -50.62 25.86
N HIS A 478 -13.84 -50.07 24.73
CA HIS A 478 -14.09 -48.63 24.56
C HIS A 478 -15.56 -48.19 24.70
N ASN A 479 -16.35 -48.90 25.51
CA ASN A 479 -17.70 -48.47 25.89
C ASN A 479 -17.78 -47.95 27.35
N LEU A 480 -16.80 -47.15 27.78
CA LEU A 480 -16.85 -46.43 29.05
C LEU A 480 -16.47 -44.95 28.85
N SER A 481 -17.49 -44.10 28.70
CA SER A 481 -17.59 -42.73 29.25
C SER A 481 -18.53 -41.87 28.40
N ALA A 482 -19.82 -42.22 28.42
CA ALA A 482 -20.90 -41.27 28.16
C ALA A 482 -21.96 -41.45 29.24
N ARG A 483 -21.61 -41.13 30.50
CA ARG A 483 -22.60 -40.84 31.53
C ARG A 483 -22.95 -39.36 31.46
N SER A 484 -24.09 -39.09 30.85
CA SER A 484 -24.91 -37.90 31.08
C SER A 484 -25.24 -37.79 32.58
N PRO A 485 -25.02 -36.63 33.24
CA PRO A 485 -25.66 -36.36 34.51
C PRO A 485 -27.10 -35.89 34.24
N THR A 486 -28.03 -36.75 34.63
CA THR A 486 -29.44 -36.47 34.79
C THR A 486 -29.66 -35.33 35.79
N ARG A 487 -30.48 -34.37 35.33
CA ARG A 487 -31.40 -33.52 36.08
C ARG A 487 -31.75 -34.07 37.48
N GLY A 488 -31.48 -33.28 38.51
CA GLY A 488 -31.97 -33.45 39.88
C GLY A 488 -32.36 -32.09 40.44
N GLN A 489 -33.56 -32.02 41.01
CA GLN A 489 -34.25 -30.85 41.55
C GLN A 489 -33.53 -30.25 42.76
N MET A 490 -33.38 -28.93 42.78
CA MET A 490 -33.80 -28.01 43.85
C MET A 490 -33.83 -26.58 43.30
#